data_AF-A0A1A2P3X0-F1
#
_entry.id   AF-A0A1A2P3X0-F1
#
_cell.length_a   1.000
_cell.length_b   1.000
_cell.length_c   1.000
_cell.angle_alpha   90.00
_cell.angle_beta   90.00
_cell.angle_gamma   90.00
#
_symmetry.space_group_name_H-M   'P 1'
#
loop_
_entity.id
_entity.type
_entity.pdbx_description
1 polymer ?
#
loop_
_entity_poly.entity_id
_entity_poly.type
_entity_poly.pdbx_seq_one_letter_code
_entity_poly.pdbx_strand_id
1 'polypeptide(L)'
;MQIHQKPNAGYPKIIHAYVAFHAVLIIAACSGLWYLAVRSTSHGIAPNTKLGFRSQHTLVSAQGWYVAQKVGFHFAATAVTMVTVVMFAVVVVAYARRLNPMWLLIVPLAAGIAVGVCLMIAGYRADHAAVTVETPNLPRAEAFPSTG
;
A
#
# COMPACT_ATOMS: atom_id res chain seq x y z
N MET A 1 -40.08 -7.23 34.01
CA MET A 1 -39.27 -8.42 33.67
C MET A 1 -37.95 -7.92 33.10
N GLN A 2 -36.90 -7.76 33.91
CA GLN A 2 -35.58 -7.33 33.43
C GLN A 2 -34.83 -8.54 32.91
N ILE A 3 -34.59 -8.59 31.59
CA ILE A 3 -33.70 -9.57 30.99
C ILE A 3 -32.28 -9.18 31.41
N HIS A 4 -31.79 -9.79 32.48
CA HIS A 4 -30.37 -9.74 32.85
C HIS A 4 -29.58 -10.49 31.77
N GLN A 5 -29.21 -9.80 30.69
CA GLN A 5 -28.23 -10.31 29.74
C GLN A 5 -26.89 -10.45 30.48
N LYS A 6 -26.53 -11.68 30.86
CA LYS A 6 -25.17 -12.00 31.29
C LYS A 6 -24.23 -11.57 30.16
N PRO A 7 -23.22 -10.71 30.41
CA PRO A 7 -22.23 -10.41 29.40
C PRO A 7 -21.55 -11.72 28.99
N ASN A 8 -21.61 -12.03 27.69
CA ASN A 8 -20.99 -13.22 27.13
C ASN A 8 -19.48 -13.14 27.39
N ALA A 9 -18.95 -13.97 28.29
CA ALA A 9 -17.52 -13.99 28.66
C ALA A 9 -16.58 -14.26 27.45
N GLY A 10 -17.12 -14.76 26.34
CA GLY A 10 -16.39 -14.93 25.08
C GLY A 10 -16.28 -13.68 24.21
N TYR A 11 -17.17 -12.69 24.34
CA TYR A 11 -17.21 -11.48 23.52
C TYR A 11 -15.90 -10.66 23.59
N PRO A 12 -15.31 -10.37 24.76
CA PRO A 12 -14.04 -9.66 24.81
C PRO A 12 -12.89 -10.47 24.18
N LYS A 13 -12.86 -11.81 24.33
CA LYS A 13 -11.79 -12.64 23.76
C LYS A 13 -11.79 -12.60 22.23
N ILE A 14 -12.97 -12.64 21.61
CA ILE A 14 -13.12 -12.59 20.15
C ILE A 14 -12.62 -11.25 19.59
N ILE A 15 -12.96 -10.13 20.25
CA ILE A 15 -12.50 -8.79 19.81
C ILE A 15 -10.98 -8.69 19.87
N HIS A 16 -10.34 -9.18 20.94
CA HIS A 16 -8.88 -9.17 21.04
C HIS A 16 -8.22 -10.03 19.97
N ALA A 17 -8.76 -11.23 19.70
CA ALA A 17 -8.25 -12.09 18.63
C ALA A 17 -8.39 -11.44 17.25
N TYR A 18 -9.50 -10.76 17.00
CA TYR A 18 -9.73 -10.00 15.77
C TYR A 18 -8.70 -8.86 15.60
N VAL A 19 -8.52 -8.02 16.62
CA VAL A 19 -7.56 -6.91 16.58
C VAL A 19 -6.14 -7.44 16.41
N ALA A 20 -5.76 -8.50 17.13
CA ALA A 20 -4.44 -9.10 17.02
C ALA A 20 -4.19 -9.69 15.63
N PHE A 21 -5.16 -10.39 15.06
CA PHE A 21 -5.07 -10.93 13.71
C PHE A 21 -4.86 -9.82 12.66
N HIS A 22 -5.66 -8.75 12.71
CA HIS A 22 -5.50 -7.62 11.81
C HIS A 22 -4.19 -6.86 12.02
N ALA A 23 -3.72 -6.73 13.27
CA ALA A 23 -2.43 -6.13 13.57
C ALA A 23 -1.28 -6.94 12.94
N VAL A 24 -1.32 -8.27 13.05
CA VAL A 24 -0.32 -9.14 12.41
C VAL A 24 -0.39 -9.03 10.88
N LEU A 25 -1.59 -9.04 10.30
CA LEU A 25 -1.78 -8.91 8.86
C LEU A 25 -1.20 -7.59 8.31
N ILE A 26 -1.51 -6.46 8.95
CA ILE A 26 -1.04 -5.17 8.46
C ILE A 26 0.47 -5.00 8.64
N ILE A 27 1.05 -5.55 9.72
CA ILE A 27 2.51 -5.60 9.90
C ILE A 27 3.16 -6.45 8.82
N ALA A 28 2.59 -7.62 8.51
CA ALA A 28 3.10 -8.50 7.45
C ALA A 28 3.02 -7.84 6.07
N ALA A 29 1.90 -7.17 5.77
CA ALA A 29 1.74 -6.42 4.53
C ALA A 29 2.75 -5.26 4.42
N CYS A 30 2.90 -4.47 5.49
CA CYS A 30 3.86 -3.37 5.56
C CYS A 30 5.31 -3.85 5.37
N SER A 31 5.70 -4.90 6.09
CA SER A 31 7.02 -5.51 5.99
C SER A 31 7.29 -6.09 4.60
N GLY A 32 6.29 -6.75 4.00
CA GLY A 32 6.37 -7.27 2.64
C GLY A 32 6.53 -6.17 1.59
N LEU A 33 5.84 -5.04 1.74
CA LEU A 33 5.99 -3.89 0.85
C LEU A 33 7.38 -3.24 0.97
N TRP A 34 7.92 -3.10 2.18
CA TRP A 34 9.29 -2.62 2.37
C TRP A 34 10.32 -3.57 1.76
N TYR A 35 10.14 -4.88 1.95
CA TYR A 35 10.98 -5.89 1.30
C TYR A 35 10.95 -5.73 -0.23
N LEU A 36 9.77 -5.56 -0.82
CA LEU A 36 9.62 -5.34 -2.27
C LEU A 36 10.20 -3.99 -2.73
N ALA A 37 10.09 -2.93 -1.93
CA ALA A 37 10.68 -1.62 -2.22
C ALA A 37 12.22 -1.63 -2.22
N VAL A 38 12.81 -2.37 -1.28
CA VAL A 38 14.26 -2.59 -1.27
C VAL A 38 14.67 -3.41 -2.49
N ARG A 39 13.95 -4.52 -2.76
CA ARG A 39 14.25 -5.41 -3.88
C ARG A 39 14.05 -4.76 -5.26
N SER A 40 13.11 -3.83 -5.39
CA SER A 40 12.89 -3.09 -6.65
C SER A 40 14.02 -2.11 -6.95
N THR A 41 14.73 -1.62 -5.92
CA THR A 41 15.85 -0.67 -6.08
C THR A 41 17.08 -1.33 -6.72
N SER A 42 17.27 -2.63 -6.52
CA SER A 42 18.38 -3.42 -7.10
C SER A 42 18.00 -4.15 -8.40
N HIS A 43 16.89 -3.77 -9.06
CA HIS A 43 16.33 -4.50 -10.21
C HIS A 43 15.97 -5.97 -9.88
N GLY A 44 15.82 -6.31 -8.59
CA GLY A 44 15.60 -7.67 -8.12
C GLY A 44 14.19 -8.23 -8.39
N ILE A 45 13.33 -7.45 -9.05
CA ILE A 45 11.99 -7.86 -9.52
C ILE A 45 12.02 -7.86 -11.05
N ALA A 46 12.39 -9.01 -11.63
CA ALA A 46 12.41 -9.17 -13.08
C ALA A 46 11.00 -8.98 -13.70
N PRO A 47 10.92 -8.51 -14.95
CA PRO A 47 9.66 -8.44 -15.70
C PRO A 47 8.94 -9.78 -15.68
N ASN A 48 7.70 -9.79 -15.20
CA ASN A 48 6.90 -11.02 -15.09
C ASN A 48 5.40 -10.71 -15.09
N THR A 49 4.58 -11.75 -15.30
CA THR A 49 3.11 -11.65 -15.37
C THR A 49 2.40 -12.02 -14.07
N LYS A 50 3.12 -12.16 -12.96
CA LYS A 50 2.56 -12.66 -11.67
C LYS A 50 2.70 -11.69 -10.50
N LEU A 51 3.69 -10.79 -10.50
CA LEU A 51 4.03 -9.90 -9.40
C LEU A 51 4.42 -8.51 -9.92
N GLY A 52 3.96 -7.46 -9.26
CA GLY A 52 4.34 -6.07 -9.55
C GLY A 52 3.22 -5.19 -10.11
N PHE A 53 3.47 -3.89 -10.18
CA PHE A 53 2.61 -2.91 -10.83
C PHE A 53 2.69 -3.07 -12.34
N ARG A 54 1.54 -3.18 -13.01
CA ARG A 54 1.49 -3.45 -14.45
C ARG A 54 0.62 -2.45 -15.17
N SER A 55 1.17 -1.95 -16.25
CA SER A 55 0.51 -1.18 -17.29
C SER A 55 1.08 -1.57 -18.65
N GLN A 56 0.46 -1.10 -19.73
CA GLN A 56 0.93 -1.34 -21.09
C GLN A 56 2.41 -0.93 -21.25
N HIS A 57 2.81 0.21 -20.67
CA HIS A 57 4.17 0.74 -20.67
C HIS A 57 5.18 -0.16 -19.93
N THR A 58 4.80 -0.67 -18.75
CA THR A 58 5.70 -1.57 -18.00
C THR A 58 5.92 -2.92 -18.69
N LEU A 59 5.01 -3.35 -19.58
CA LEU A 59 5.10 -4.64 -20.25
C LEU A 59 5.90 -4.58 -21.56
N VAL A 60 5.99 -3.40 -22.18
CA VAL A 60 6.73 -3.20 -23.44
C VAL A 60 8.18 -2.77 -23.21
N SER A 61 8.50 -2.19 -22.05
CA SER A 61 9.84 -1.71 -21.71
C SER A 61 10.36 -2.29 -20.40
N ALA A 62 11.52 -2.97 -20.45
CA ALA A 62 12.21 -3.43 -19.24
C ALA A 62 12.63 -2.25 -18.35
N GLN A 63 13.00 -1.12 -18.93
CA GLN A 63 13.36 0.08 -18.17
C GLN A 63 12.12 0.70 -17.50
N GLY A 64 11.01 0.78 -18.23
CA GLY A 64 9.71 1.21 -17.70
C GLY A 64 9.23 0.32 -16.55
N TRP A 65 9.40 -1.00 -16.68
CA TRP A 65 9.11 -1.97 -15.62
C TRP A 65 9.84 -1.65 -14.32
N TYR A 66 11.17 -1.53 -14.36
CA TYR A 66 11.97 -1.35 -13.15
C TYR A 66 11.70 -0.02 -12.45
N VAL A 67 11.53 1.06 -13.23
CA VAL A 67 11.19 2.38 -12.68
C VAL A 67 9.80 2.36 -12.03
N ALA A 68 8.82 1.73 -12.68
CA ALA A 68 7.48 1.57 -12.12
C ALA A 68 7.48 0.77 -10.82
N GLN A 69 8.20 -0.36 -10.76
CA GLN A 69 8.30 -1.14 -9.52
C GLN A 69 8.97 -0.34 -8.41
N LYS A 70 10.04 0.40 -8.72
CA LYS A 70 10.74 1.24 -7.74
C LYS A 70 9.80 2.30 -7.15
N VAL A 71 9.17 3.11 -8.00
CA VAL A 71 8.28 4.19 -7.56
C VAL A 71 7.04 3.63 -6.85
N GLY A 72 6.40 2.63 -7.45
CA GLY A 72 5.19 2.01 -6.91
C GLY A 72 5.40 1.39 -5.54
N PHE A 73 6.44 0.55 -5.38
CA PHE A 73 6.66 -0.14 -4.10
C PHE A 73 7.15 0.81 -3.00
N HIS A 74 8.00 1.79 -3.30
CA HIS A 74 8.41 2.81 -2.31
C HIS A 74 7.21 3.64 -1.85
N PHE A 75 6.36 4.07 -2.77
CA PHE A 75 5.15 4.81 -2.42
C PHE A 75 4.18 3.95 -1.60
N ALA A 76 3.91 2.72 -2.03
CA ALA A 76 3.06 1.78 -1.33
C ALA A 76 3.57 1.49 0.09
N ALA A 77 4.86 1.20 0.25
CA ALA A 77 5.48 0.95 1.54
C ALA A 77 5.32 2.14 2.49
N THR A 78 5.61 3.36 2.00
CA THR A 78 5.48 4.58 2.79
C THR A 78 4.03 4.85 3.20
N ALA A 79 3.10 4.78 2.24
CA ALA A 79 1.69 5.05 2.49
C ALA A 79 1.07 4.02 3.46
N VAL A 80 1.35 2.74 3.27
CA VAL A 80 0.87 1.67 4.16
C VAL A 80 1.51 1.78 5.55
N THR A 81 2.77 2.22 5.66
CA THR A 81 3.39 2.52 6.96
C THR A 81 2.60 3.61 7.70
N MET A 82 2.23 4.69 7.02
CA MET A 82 1.42 5.76 7.63
C MET A 82 0.05 5.26 8.10
N VAL A 83 -0.65 4.48 7.27
CA VAL A 83 -1.93 3.86 7.66
C VAL A 83 -1.75 2.97 8.88
N THR A 84 -0.68 2.18 8.92
CA THR A 84 -0.36 1.28 10.04
C THR A 84 -0.14 2.07 11.33
N VAL A 85 0.65 3.13 11.29
CA VAL A 85 0.92 4.00 12.45
C VAL A 85 -0.36 4.63 12.96
N VAL A 86 -1.20 5.19 12.08
CA VAL A 86 -2.48 5.79 12.45
C VAL A 86 -3.42 4.76 13.07
N MET A 87 -3.52 3.56 12.50
CA MET A 87 -4.34 2.48 13.03
C MET A 87 -3.93 2.13 14.47
N PHE A 88 -2.63 1.89 14.71
CA PHE A 88 -2.15 1.57 16.05
C PHE A 88 -2.37 2.72 17.03
N ALA A 89 -2.14 3.97 16.63
CA ALA A 89 -2.41 5.12 17.48
C ALA A 89 -3.88 5.19 17.90
N VAL A 90 -4.82 5.03 16.96
CA VAL A 90 -6.25 5.06 17.27
C VAL A 90 -6.66 3.89 18.16
N VAL A 91 -6.16 2.68 17.90
CA VAL A 91 -6.43 1.51 18.74
C VAL A 91 -5.92 1.73 20.17
N VAL A 92 -4.68 2.23 20.33
CA VAL A 92 -4.10 2.54 21.65
C VAL A 92 -4.92 3.58 22.39
N VAL A 93 -5.34 4.67 21.72
CA VAL A 93 -6.20 5.70 22.32
C VAL A 93 -7.55 5.11 22.73
N ALA A 94 -8.17 4.29 21.87
CA ALA A 94 -9.44 3.65 22.17
C ALA A 94 -9.35 2.75 23.41
N TYR A 95 -8.26 1.99 23.54
CA TYR A 95 -7.99 1.18 24.74
C TYR A 95 -7.73 2.03 25.98
N ALA A 96 -6.81 2.99 25.90
CA ALA A 96 -6.40 3.82 27.04
C ALA A 96 -7.55 4.68 27.58
N ARG A 97 -8.40 5.20 26.70
CA ARG A 97 -9.57 6.02 27.06
C ARG A 97 -10.83 5.18 27.31
N ARG A 98 -10.76 3.86 27.20
CA ARG A 98 -11.90 2.94 27.34
C ARG A 98 -13.09 3.37 26.48
N LEU A 99 -12.81 3.77 25.24
CA LEU A 99 -13.84 4.16 24.28
C LEU A 99 -14.72 2.95 23.94
N ASN A 100 -15.83 3.22 23.26
CA ASN A 100 -16.76 2.18 22.83
C ASN A 100 -15.99 1.04 22.10
N PRO A 101 -16.12 -0.23 22.53
CA PRO A 101 -15.40 -1.36 21.94
C PRO A 101 -15.68 -1.56 20.45
N MET A 102 -16.77 -0.99 19.90
CA MET A 102 -17.04 -0.96 18.46
C MET A 102 -15.90 -0.32 17.65
N TRP A 103 -15.17 0.64 18.21
CA TRP A 103 -14.01 1.24 17.55
C TRP A 103 -12.91 0.21 17.24
N LEU A 104 -12.77 -0.81 18.07
CA LEU A 104 -11.79 -1.89 17.87
C LEU A 104 -12.17 -2.82 16.71
N LEU A 105 -13.42 -2.80 16.27
CA LEU A 105 -13.90 -3.53 15.09
C LEU A 105 -13.80 -2.66 13.83
N ILE A 106 -14.16 -1.39 13.93
CA ILE A 106 -14.22 -0.47 12.78
C ILE A 106 -12.82 -0.06 12.30
N VAL A 107 -11.91 0.23 13.22
CA VAL A 107 -10.58 0.78 12.88
C VAL A 107 -9.75 -0.19 12.03
N PRO A 108 -9.64 -1.50 12.36
CA PRO A 108 -8.92 -2.44 11.50
C PRO A 108 -9.53 -2.61 10.11
N LEU A 109 -10.86 -2.59 10.01
CA LEU A 109 -11.56 -2.65 8.73
C LEU A 109 -11.27 -1.39 7.88
N ALA A 110 -11.40 -0.21 8.47
CA ALA A 110 -11.11 1.05 7.80
C ALA A 110 -9.65 1.14 7.34
N ALA A 111 -8.70 0.68 8.16
CA ALA A 111 -7.29 0.59 7.80
C ALA A 111 -7.07 -0.35 6.60
N GLY A 112 -7.75 -1.51 6.56
CA GLY A 112 -7.70 -2.42 5.41
C GLY A 112 -8.18 -1.77 4.10
N ILE A 113 -9.28 -1.02 4.16
CA ILE A 113 -9.79 -0.25 3.01
C ILE A 113 -8.76 0.81 2.59
N ALA A 114 -8.21 1.56 3.55
CA ALA A 114 -7.20 2.58 3.27
C ALA A 114 -5.94 2.00 2.60
N VAL A 115 -5.47 0.82 3.04
CA VAL A 115 -4.37 0.09 2.38
C VAL A 115 -4.72 -0.21 0.92
N GLY A 116 -5.93 -0.69 0.63
CA GLY A 116 -6.40 -0.93 -0.74
C GLY A 116 -6.33 0.32 -1.62
N VAL A 117 -6.80 1.46 -1.10
CA VAL A 117 -6.73 2.76 -1.80
C VAL A 117 -5.28 3.18 -2.04
N CYS A 118 -4.41 3.05 -1.03
CA CYS A 118 -2.99 3.38 -1.18
C CYS A 118 -2.31 2.55 -2.29
N LEU A 119 -2.66 1.27 -2.41
CA LEU A 119 -2.12 0.39 -3.45
C LEU A 119 -2.62 0.78 -4.86
N MET A 120 -3.87 1.19 -5.00
CA MET A 120 -4.39 1.72 -6.27
C MET A 120 -3.65 2.99 -6.70
N ILE A 121 -3.44 3.93 -5.76
CA ILE A 121 -2.70 5.17 -6.02
C ILE A 121 -1.23 4.86 -6.35
N ALA A 122 -0.63 3.89 -5.67
CA ALA A 122 0.72 3.42 -5.97
C ALA A 122 0.82 2.89 -7.41
N GLY A 123 -0.18 2.13 -7.87
CA GLY A 123 -0.26 1.64 -9.24
C GLY A 123 -0.37 2.77 -10.27
N TYR A 124 -1.20 3.78 -9.99
CA TYR A 124 -1.29 4.97 -10.85
C TYR A 124 0.04 5.72 -10.95
N ARG A 125 0.74 5.91 -9.83
CA ARG A 125 2.07 6.56 -9.82
C ARG A 125 3.15 5.71 -10.51
N ALA A 126 3.08 4.39 -10.37
CA ALA A 126 3.98 3.47 -11.04
C ALA A 126 3.83 3.55 -12.57
N ASP A 127 2.59 3.61 -13.05
CA ASP A 127 2.30 3.76 -14.48
C ASP A 127 2.81 5.08 -15.04
N HIS A 128 2.52 6.20 -14.37
CA HIS A 128 3.03 7.51 -14.77
C HIS A 128 4.56 7.53 -14.83
N ALA A 129 5.24 6.85 -13.90
CA ALA A 129 6.70 6.73 -13.91
C ALA A 129 7.20 5.90 -15.11
N ALA A 130 6.49 4.86 -15.52
CA ALA A 130 6.85 4.08 -16.72
C ALA A 130 6.77 4.94 -17.99
N VAL A 131 5.68 5.70 -18.15
CA VAL A 131 5.46 6.58 -19.31
C VAL A 131 6.59 7.60 -19.47
N THR A 132 7.00 8.25 -18.37
CA THR A 132 8.04 9.29 -18.39
C THR A 132 9.42 8.81 -18.88
N VAL A 133 9.66 7.50 -18.87
CA VAL A 133 10.92 6.89 -19.31
C VAL A 133 10.86 6.44 -20.77
N GLU A 134 9.67 6.28 -21.34
CA GLU A 134 9.48 6.00 -22.77
C GLU A 134 9.49 7.27 -23.62
N THR A 135 9.03 8.40 -23.07
CA THR A 135 8.99 9.70 -23.76
C THR A 135 10.33 10.44 -24.02
N PRO A 136 11.48 10.17 -23.33
CA PRO A 136 12.73 10.90 -23.56
C PRO A 136 13.41 10.63 -24.91
N ASN A 137 13.02 9.57 -25.62
CA ASN A 137 13.70 9.09 -26.85
C ASN A 137 13.00 9.48 -28.15
N LEU A 138 12.01 10.37 -28.14
CA LEU A 138 11.64 11.03 -29.39
C LEU A 138 12.79 11.97 -29.75
N PRO A 139 13.47 11.78 -30.91
CA PRO A 139 14.50 12.73 -31.33
C PRO A 139 13.87 14.11 -31.31
N ARG A 140 14.49 15.04 -30.58
CA ARG A 140 14.22 16.47 -30.75
C ARG A 140 14.33 16.70 -32.24
N ALA A 141 13.18 16.90 -32.89
CA ALA A 141 13.12 17.27 -34.29
C ALA A 141 14.15 18.38 -34.45
N GLU A 142 15.14 18.08 -35.28
CA GLU A 142 16.27 18.95 -35.57
C GLU A 142 15.70 20.33 -35.85
N ALA A 143 16.02 21.28 -34.97
CA ALA A 143 15.88 22.69 -35.29
C ALA A 143 16.87 22.91 -36.44
N PHE A 144 16.38 22.76 -37.67
CA PHE A 144 17.10 23.10 -38.88
C PHE A 144 17.67 24.51 -38.68
N PRO A 145 18.99 24.70 -38.78
CA PRO A 145 19.53 26.05 -38.86
C PRO A 145 19.00 26.64 -40.17
N SER A 146 18.22 27.72 -40.06
CA SER A 146 17.90 28.55 -41.21
C SER A 146 19.23 29.14 -41.71
N THR A 147 19.81 28.50 -42.72
CA THR A 147 20.86 29.12 -43.54
C THR A 147 20.25 30.37 -44.17
N GLY A 148 20.95 31.50 -43.99
CA GLY A 148 20.56 32.80 -44.53
C GLY A 148 20.64 32.91 -46.04
#